data_AF-A0A7S4FJQ6-F1
#
_entry.id   AF-A0A7S4FJQ6-F1
#
_cell.length_a   1.000
_cell.length_b   1.000
_cell.length_c   1.000
_cell.angle_alpha   90.00
_cell.angle_beta   90.00
_cell.angle_gamma   90.00
#
_symmetry.space_group_name_H-M   'P 1'
#
loop_
_entity.id
_entity.type
_entity.pdbx_description
1 polymer ?
#
loop_
_entity_poly.entity_id
_entity_poly.type
_entity_poly.pdbx_seq_one_letter_code
_entity_poly.pdbx_strand_id
1 'polypeptide(L)'
;GLSHSEVKQAVSKLLACGPGVQEDLYRSWFSRSRQRMPSADQEKLDTLDKVDLTNEEQMELMQEYFGRNLETINFWLSKCVFPNETFQYPQKVTANPWHLADGEVNGFSGTADNRRILPLQVSQVTLPQLQETDGKMLQLILANPQYRQVQRPDWQSVLDMVVP
;
A
#
# COMPACT_ATOMS: atom_id res chain seq x y z
N GLY A 1 3.78 12.86 -11.98
CA GLY A 1 3.53 11.94 -13.11
C GLY A 1 4.80 11.15 -13.35
N LEU A 2 4.70 9.97 -13.95
CA LEU A 2 5.83 9.10 -14.22
C LEU A 2 6.83 9.77 -15.19
N SER A 3 8.11 9.55 -14.94
CA SER A 3 9.21 9.89 -15.84
C SER A 3 9.32 8.90 -17.00
N HIS A 4 10.12 9.24 -18.01
CA HIS A 4 10.32 8.42 -19.20
C HIS A 4 10.79 6.99 -18.86
N SER A 5 11.77 6.85 -17.96
CA SER A 5 12.27 5.55 -17.52
C SER A 5 11.22 4.75 -16.75
N GLU A 6 10.40 5.40 -15.92
CA GLU A 6 9.34 4.75 -15.14
C GLU A 6 8.20 4.24 -16.03
N VAL A 7 7.82 5.01 -17.07
CA VAL A 7 6.84 4.57 -18.07
C VAL A 7 7.40 3.39 -18.86
N LYS A 8 8.66 3.45 -19.31
CA LYS A 8 9.32 2.32 -19.98
C LYS A 8 9.34 1.06 -19.12
N GLN A 9 9.63 1.21 -17.82
CA GLN A 9 9.58 0.11 -16.86
C GLN A 9 8.15 -0.44 -16.68
N ALA A 10 7.15 0.44 -16.60
CA ALA A 10 5.75 0.05 -16.47
C ALA A 10 5.26 -0.74 -17.69
N VAL A 11 5.55 -0.26 -18.91
CA VAL A 11 5.19 -0.93 -20.16
C VAL A 11 5.93 -2.26 -20.30
N SER A 12 7.22 -2.32 -19.96
CA SER A 12 7.97 -3.58 -19.92
C SER A 12 7.36 -4.61 -18.96
N LYS A 13 6.94 -4.18 -17.76
CA LYS A 13 6.24 -5.05 -16.80
C LYS A 13 4.84 -5.45 -17.26
N LEU A 14 4.15 -4.56 -17.97
CA LEU A 14 2.87 -4.87 -18.60
C LEU A 14 3.05 -6.00 -19.62
N LEU A 15 4.00 -5.87 -20.55
CA LEU A 15 4.31 -6.90 -21.56
C LEU A 15 4.80 -8.24 -20.99
N ALA A 16 5.20 -8.28 -19.71
CA ALA A 16 5.53 -9.51 -19.00
C ALA A 16 4.31 -10.17 -18.30
N CYS A 17 3.15 -9.51 -18.24
CA CYS A 17 1.92 -10.07 -17.66
C CYS A 17 1.26 -11.11 -18.60
N GLY A 18 0.24 -11.84 -18.14
CA GLY A 18 -0.50 -12.76 -19.02
C GLY A 18 -1.31 -12.00 -20.09
N PRO A 19 -1.50 -12.58 -21.29
CA PRO A 19 -2.04 -11.87 -22.47
C PRO A 19 -3.42 -11.23 -22.25
N GLY A 20 -4.33 -11.88 -21.52
CA GLY A 20 -5.64 -11.28 -21.21
C GLY A 20 -5.54 -10.05 -20.29
N VAL A 21 -4.62 -10.08 -19.32
CA VAL A 21 -4.41 -8.97 -18.37
C VAL A 21 -3.71 -7.79 -19.05
N GLN A 22 -2.80 -8.07 -19.98
CA GLN A 22 -2.12 -7.03 -20.76
C GLN A 22 -3.12 -6.15 -21.49
N GLU A 23 -4.02 -6.78 -22.24
CA GLU A 23 -4.93 -6.08 -23.13
C GLU A 23 -5.98 -5.27 -22.38
N ASP A 24 -6.51 -5.81 -21.29
CA ASP A 24 -7.45 -5.09 -20.43
C ASP A 24 -6.81 -3.84 -19.81
N LEU A 25 -5.60 -3.98 -19.24
CA LEU A 25 -4.89 -2.86 -18.62
C LEU A 25 -4.50 -1.79 -19.64
N TYR A 26 -3.98 -2.19 -20.81
CA TYR A 26 -3.60 -1.25 -21.84
C TYR A 26 -4.80 -0.50 -22.42
N ARG A 27 -5.90 -1.20 -22.71
CA ARG A 27 -7.16 -0.56 -23.17
C ARG A 27 -7.67 0.44 -22.14
N SER A 28 -7.55 0.12 -20.85
CA SER A 28 -7.92 1.04 -19.78
C SER A 28 -7.04 2.29 -19.78
N TRP A 29 -5.71 2.14 -19.90
CA TRP A 29 -4.78 3.27 -20.01
C TRP A 29 -5.07 4.14 -21.24
N PHE A 30 -5.27 3.51 -22.39
CA PHE A 30 -5.59 4.19 -23.66
C PHE A 30 -6.91 4.95 -23.56
N SER A 31 -7.99 4.31 -23.09
CA SER A 31 -9.32 4.94 -23.02
C SER A 31 -9.36 6.21 -22.18
N ARG A 32 -8.62 6.22 -21.05
CA ARG A 32 -8.53 7.38 -20.15
C ARG A 32 -7.65 8.50 -20.69
N SER A 33 -6.62 8.16 -21.47
CA SER A 33 -5.70 9.15 -22.04
C SER A 33 -6.11 9.64 -23.43
N ARG A 34 -6.97 8.90 -24.15
CA ARG A 34 -7.44 9.22 -25.51
C ARG A 34 -8.01 10.63 -25.65
N GLN A 35 -8.72 11.12 -24.65
CA GLN A 35 -9.33 12.46 -24.68
C GLN A 35 -8.31 13.59 -24.81
N ARG A 36 -7.05 13.35 -24.45
CA ARG A 36 -5.96 14.34 -24.50
C ARG A 36 -5.05 14.17 -25.72
N MET A 37 -5.27 13.14 -26.53
CA MET A 37 -4.41 12.79 -27.67
C MET A 37 -5.00 13.31 -28.99
N PRO A 38 -4.20 13.92 -29.88
CA PRO A 38 -4.58 14.15 -31.28
C PRO A 38 -4.84 12.83 -32.02
N SER A 39 -5.67 12.84 -33.08
CA SER A 39 -6.03 11.63 -33.83
C SER A 39 -4.82 10.87 -34.39
N ALA A 40 -3.78 11.59 -34.82
CA ALA A 40 -2.56 10.98 -35.37
C ALA A 40 -1.78 10.16 -34.32
N ASP A 41 -1.78 10.59 -33.06
CA ASP A 41 -1.08 9.87 -31.99
C ASP A 41 -1.93 8.76 -31.37
N GLN A 42 -3.27 8.89 -31.45
CA GLN A 42 -4.18 7.79 -31.14
C GLN A 42 -3.93 6.59 -32.05
N GLU A 43 -3.77 6.79 -33.36
CA GLU A 43 -3.52 5.70 -34.32
C GLU A 43 -2.18 4.97 -34.07
N LYS A 44 -1.19 5.67 -33.50
CA LYS A 44 0.12 5.10 -33.15
C LYS A 44 0.10 4.28 -31.85
N LEU A 45 -0.87 4.52 -30.97
CA LEU A 45 -0.94 3.95 -29.61
C LEU A 45 -2.23 3.15 -29.34
N ASP A 46 -3.09 2.94 -30.34
CA ASP A 46 -4.41 2.31 -30.16
C ASP A 46 -4.38 0.86 -29.68
N THR A 47 -3.30 0.13 -29.97
CA THR A 47 -3.20 -1.32 -29.78
C THR A 47 -1.84 -1.68 -29.17
N LEU A 48 -1.84 -2.72 -28.33
CA LEU A 48 -0.63 -3.22 -27.69
C LEU A 48 0.41 -3.74 -28.69
N ASP A 49 -0.05 -4.32 -29.81
CA ASP A 49 0.82 -4.89 -30.84
C ASP A 49 1.72 -3.84 -31.51
N LYS A 50 1.33 -2.56 -31.45
CA LYS A 50 2.10 -1.44 -31.99
C LYS A 50 3.15 -0.90 -31.02
N VAL A 51 3.15 -1.35 -29.76
CA VAL A 51 4.04 -0.83 -28.72
C VAL A 51 5.44 -1.41 -28.91
N ASP A 52 6.40 -0.54 -29.16
CA ASP A 52 7.82 -0.87 -29.29
C ASP A 52 8.65 -0.13 -28.24
N LEU A 53 9.25 -0.90 -27.32
CA LEU A 53 10.10 -0.37 -26.25
C LEU A 53 11.44 0.21 -26.75
N THR A 54 11.81 -0.04 -28.00
CA THR A 54 13.03 0.49 -28.63
C THR A 54 12.81 1.81 -29.37
N ASN A 55 11.54 2.16 -29.64
CA ASN A 55 11.17 3.40 -30.29
C ASN A 55 11.06 4.54 -29.26
N GLU A 56 12.09 5.37 -29.17
CA GLU A 56 12.15 6.46 -28.19
C GLU A 56 11.08 7.54 -28.45
N GLU A 57 10.73 7.86 -29.70
CA GLU A 57 9.64 8.81 -29.99
C GLU A 57 8.28 8.30 -29.51
N GLN A 58 8.02 6.99 -29.68
CA GLN A 58 6.80 6.38 -29.16
C GLN A 58 6.78 6.38 -27.62
N MET A 59 7.92 6.15 -26.98
CA MET A 59 8.04 6.18 -25.53
C MET A 59 7.87 7.60 -24.96
N GLU A 60 8.31 8.64 -25.67
CA GLU A 60 8.03 10.04 -25.34
C GLU A 60 6.52 10.34 -25.39
N LEU A 61 5.82 9.92 -26.46
CA LEU A 61 4.36 10.05 -26.56
C LEU A 61 3.65 9.29 -25.44
N MET A 62 4.08 8.07 -25.14
CA MET A 62 3.54 7.30 -24.02
C MET A 62 3.78 8.01 -22.69
N GLN A 63 4.92 8.65 -22.50
CA GLN A 63 5.20 9.41 -21.27
C GLN A 63 4.33 10.66 -21.16
N GLU A 64 4.14 11.39 -22.25
CA GLU A 64 3.27 12.57 -22.29
C GLU A 64 1.84 12.22 -21.89
N TYR A 65 1.28 11.13 -22.44
CA TYR A 65 -0.13 10.81 -22.28
C TYR A 65 -0.44 9.82 -21.14
N PHE A 66 0.40 8.82 -20.91
CA PHE A 66 0.22 7.82 -19.85
C PHE A 66 0.93 8.20 -18.55
N GLY A 67 1.95 9.07 -18.57
CA GLY A 67 2.69 9.46 -17.37
C GLY A 67 1.86 10.19 -16.31
N ARG A 68 0.74 10.81 -16.70
CA ARG A 68 -0.23 11.43 -15.78
C ARG A 68 -1.53 10.63 -15.63
N ASN A 69 -1.59 9.43 -16.19
CA ASN A 69 -2.74 8.54 -16.04
C ASN A 69 -2.64 7.80 -14.70
N LEU A 70 -3.68 7.94 -13.87
CA LEU A 70 -3.73 7.33 -12.55
C LEU A 70 -3.62 5.81 -12.60
N GLU A 71 -4.18 5.16 -13.62
CA GLU A 71 -4.08 3.70 -13.75
C GLU A 71 -2.67 3.24 -14.08
N THR A 72 -1.96 3.98 -14.94
CA THR A 72 -0.55 3.72 -15.25
C THR A 72 0.32 3.93 -14.01
N ILE A 73 0.09 5.02 -13.28
CA ILE A 73 0.79 5.31 -12.01
C ILE A 73 0.54 4.22 -10.98
N ASN A 74 -0.72 3.85 -10.74
CA ASN A 74 -1.08 2.81 -9.77
C ASN A 74 -0.50 1.46 -10.16
N PHE A 75 -0.51 1.12 -11.45
CA PHE A 75 0.11 -0.10 -11.94
C PHE A 75 1.62 -0.11 -11.67
N TRP A 76 2.33 0.96 -12.06
CA TRP A 76 3.77 1.09 -11.83
C TRP A 76 4.12 0.99 -10.33
N LEU A 77 3.38 1.71 -9.47
CA LEU A 77 3.55 1.59 -8.02
C LEU A 77 3.35 0.14 -7.56
N SER A 78 2.26 -0.51 -7.98
CA SER A 78 1.93 -1.87 -7.54
C SER A 78 2.87 -2.98 -8.04
N LYS A 79 3.43 -2.83 -9.24
CA LYS A 79 4.21 -3.88 -9.92
C LYS A 79 5.71 -3.64 -9.97
N CYS A 80 6.14 -2.37 -9.89
CA CYS A 80 7.55 -2.00 -9.96
C CYS A 80 8.08 -1.52 -8.61
N VAL A 81 7.35 -0.64 -7.91
CA VAL A 81 7.85 0.01 -6.68
C VAL A 81 7.59 -0.83 -5.45
N PHE A 82 6.32 -1.17 -5.17
CA PHE A 82 5.98 -1.88 -3.94
C PHE A 82 6.71 -3.22 -3.80
N PRO A 83 6.85 -4.06 -4.84
CA PRO A 83 7.64 -5.29 -4.72
C PRO A 83 9.12 -5.08 -4.41
N ASN A 84 9.67 -3.87 -4.55
CA ASN A 84 11.04 -3.57 -4.15
C ASN A 84 11.07 -2.87 -2.78
N GLU A 85 10.18 -1.91 -2.56
CA GLU A 85 10.20 -1.00 -1.40
C GLU A 85 9.40 -1.55 -0.19
N THR A 86 8.32 -2.30 -0.42
CA THR A 86 7.52 -2.90 0.67
C THR A 86 8.05 -4.27 1.11
N PHE A 87 9.08 -4.78 0.44
CA PHE A 87 9.88 -5.90 0.92
C PHE A 87 10.83 -5.43 2.04
N GLN A 88 10.26 -4.97 3.17
CA GLN A 88 11.04 -4.76 4.39
C GLN A 88 11.61 -6.08 4.96
N TYR A 89 11.11 -7.23 4.51
CA TYR A 89 11.59 -8.55 4.94
C TYR A 89 11.65 -9.54 3.74
N PRO A 90 12.76 -9.58 2.99
CA PRO A 90 12.98 -10.48 1.84
C PRO A 90 12.83 -11.95 2.20
N GLN A 91 13.23 -12.29 3.42
CA GLN A 91 12.82 -13.53 4.05
C GLN A 91 11.54 -13.24 4.80
N LYS A 92 10.48 -13.99 4.48
CA LYS A 92 9.30 -14.06 5.34
C LYS A 92 9.85 -14.40 6.72
N VAL A 93 9.89 -13.43 7.63
CA VAL A 93 10.09 -13.76 9.03
C VAL A 93 8.79 -14.46 9.39
N THR A 94 8.71 -15.75 9.13
CA THR A 94 7.89 -16.66 9.92
C THR A 94 8.56 -16.71 11.29
N ALA A 95 8.70 -15.54 11.92
CA ALA A 95 8.79 -15.48 13.34
C ALA A 95 7.42 -15.90 13.79
N ASN A 96 7.31 -17.16 14.16
CA ASN A 96 6.39 -17.45 15.22
C ASN A 96 6.78 -16.52 16.41
N PRO A 97 5.85 -16.21 17.31
CA PRO A 97 6.17 -15.42 18.50
C PRO A 97 7.41 -15.92 19.27
N TRP A 98 7.82 -17.18 19.04
CA TRP A 98 9.03 -17.79 19.61
C TRP A 98 10.35 -17.32 18.98
N HIS A 99 10.42 -17.05 17.68
CA HIS A 99 11.64 -16.49 17.06
C HIS A 99 11.86 -15.02 17.45
N LEU A 100 10.82 -14.30 17.87
CA LEU A 100 10.99 -12.97 18.48
C LEU A 100 11.69 -13.05 19.83
N ALA A 101 11.70 -14.21 20.48
CA ALA A 101 12.27 -14.44 21.80
C ALA A 101 13.73 -14.95 21.78
N ASP A 102 14.35 -15.03 20.60
CA ASP A 102 15.75 -15.43 20.43
C ASP A 102 16.65 -14.17 20.46
N GLY A 103 16.77 -13.54 21.63
CA GLY A 103 17.54 -12.31 21.86
C GLY A 103 16.94 -11.38 22.94
N GLU A 104 17.50 -10.17 23.09
CA GLU A 104 16.90 -9.14 23.95
C GLU A 104 15.64 -8.54 23.29
N VAL A 105 14.47 -8.92 23.78
CA VAL A 105 13.17 -8.52 23.21
C VAL A 105 12.62 -7.31 23.94
N ASN A 106 12.68 -6.14 23.31
CA ASN A 106 11.96 -4.96 23.77
C ASN A 106 10.68 -4.79 22.96
N GLY A 107 9.54 -5.18 23.55
CA GLY A 107 8.21 -4.99 22.95
C GLY A 107 7.62 -3.62 23.31
N PHE A 108 6.81 -3.05 22.41
CA PHE A 108 6.05 -1.83 22.70
C PHE A 108 4.95 -2.12 23.73
N SER A 109 5.18 -1.71 24.98
CA SER A 109 4.27 -1.82 26.11
C SER A 109 3.18 -0.75 26.04
N GLY A 110 2.21 -0.91 25.14
CA GLY A 110 0.97 -0.14 25.19
C GLY A 110 0.00 -0.69 26.23
N THR A 111 -0.19 -2.02 26.26
CA THR A 111 -1.11 -2.68 27.19
C THR A 111 -0.56 -4.05 27.64
N ALA A 112 -0.85 -4.41 28.89
CA ALA A 112 -0.45 -5.70 29.48
C ALA A 112 -1.42 -6.87 29.15
N ASP A 113 -2.37 -6.65 28.24
CA ASP A 113 -3.47 -7.60 27.94
C ASP A 113 -2.96 -8.98 27.52
N ASN A 114 -1.85 -9.00 26.78
CA ASN A 114 -1.25 -10.21 26.23
C ASN A 114 -0.21 -10.86 27.16
N ARG A 115 0.03 -10.35 28.37
CA ARG A 115 1.07 -10.86 29.29
C ARG A 115 1.00 -12.38 29.50
N ARG A 116 -0.22 -12.93 29.57
CA ARG A 116 -0.45 -14.37 29.84
C ARG A 116 -0.19 -15.27 28.63
N ILE A 117 -0.14 -14.71 27.42
CA ILE A 117 0.09 -15.45 26.18
C ILE A 117 1.52 -15.27 25.64
N LEU A 118 2.37 -14.53 26.35
CA LEU A 118 3.76 -14.33 25.96
C LEU A 118 4.58 -15.62 26.16
N PRO A 119 5.57 -15.89 25.29
CA PRO A 119 6.57 -16.94 25.49
C PRO A 119 7.29 -16.80 26.84
N LEU A 120 7.69 -17.93 27.43
CA LEU A 120 8.38 -17.99 28.74
C LEU A 120 9.71 -17.22 28.77
N GLN A 121 10.33 -17.03 27.62
CA GLN A 121 11.59 -16.32 27.45
C GLN A 121 11.42 -14.78 27.46
N VAL A 122 10.18 -14.27 27.36
CA VAL A 122 9.91 -12.83 27.34
C VAL A 122 9.55 -12.36 28.74
N SER A 123 10.41 -11.52 29.33
CA SER A 123 10.12 -10.83 30.59
C SER A 123 9.53 -9.45 30.34
N GLN A 124 8.30 -9.20 30.78
CA GLN A 124 7.73 -7.85 30.77
C GLN A 124 8.34 -7.02 31.89
N VAL A 125 9.01 -5.91 31.54
CA VAL A 125 9.49 -4.93 32.51
C VAL A 125 8.36 -3.95 32.79
N THR A 126 7.82 -4.00 34.01
CA THR A 126 6.83 -3.01 34.46
C THR A 126 7.55 -1.83 35.10
N LEU A 127 7.47 -0.66 34.46
CA LEU A 127 7.97 0.58 35.07
C LEU A 127 7.00 1.01 36.19
N PRO A 128 7.48 1.44 37.37
CA PRO A 128 6.61 1.89 38.46
C PRO A 128 5.62 2.99 38.06
N GLN A 129 6.03 3.88 37.14
CA GLN A 129 5.22 4.96 36.58
C GLN A 129 4.04 4.47 35.73
N LEU A 130 4.08 3.22 35.27
CA LEU A 130 3.06 2.59 34.40
C LEU A 130 2.25 1.53 35.16
N GLN A 131 2.41 1.36 36.47
CA GLN A 131 1.63 0.37 37.23
C GLN A 131 0.14 0.75 37.36
N GLU A 132 -0.16 2.05 37.34
CA GLU A 132 -1.53 2.55 37.50
C GLU A 132 -2.28 2.67 36.17
N THR A 133 -1.63 2.47 35.02
CA THR A 133 -2.26 2.69 33.71
C THR A 133 -3.39 1.70 33.44
N ASP A 134 -3.24 0.44 33.87
CA ASP A 134 -4.28 -0.59 33.71
C ASP A 134 -5.51 -0.25 34.56
N GLY A 135 -5.30 0.13 35.82
CA GLY A 135 -6.38 0.55 36.72
C GLY A 135 -7.07 1.83 36.23
N LYS A 136 -6.31 2.80 35.72
CA LYS A 136 -6.83 4.04 35.15
C LYS A 136 -7.62 3.78 33.86
N MET A 137 -7.16 2.88 32.98
CA MET A 137 -7.91 2.47 31.79
C MET A 137 -9.23 1.82 32.15
N LEU A 138 -9.24 0.91 33.13
CA LEU A 138 -10.49 0.31 33.63
C LEU A 138 -11.43 1.36 34.21
N GLN A 139 -10.92 2.31 35.01
CA GLN A 139 -11.71 3.41 35.54
C GLN A 139 -12.29 4.28 34.42
N LEU A 140 -11.51 4.58 33.38
CA LEU A 140 -11.97 5.36 32.22
C LEU A 140 -13.05 4.61 31.43
N ILE A 141 -12.90 3.31 31.22
CA ILE A 141 -13.91 2.46 30.56
C ILE A 141 -15.20 2.42 31.38
N LEU A 142 -15.09 2.23 32.70
CA LEU A 142 -16.25 2.23 33.61
C LEU A 142 -16.93 3.60 33.68
N ALA A 143 -16.17 4.69 33.62
CA ALA A 143 -16.69 6.04 33.57
C ALA A 143 -17.34 6.39 32.22
N ASN A 144 -16.97 5.68 31.14
CA ASN A 144 -17.48 5.90 29.78
C ASN A 144 -18.03 4.58 29.18
N PRO A 145 -19.11 4.01 29.75
CA PRO A 145 -19.63 2.70 29.32
C PRO A 145 -20.35 2.72 27.96
N GLN A 146 -20.48 3.89 27.35
CA GLN A 146 -21.19 4.06 26.08
C GLN A 146 -20.28 3.66 24.92
N TYR A 147 -20.64 2.57 24.24
CA TYR A 147 -20.03 2.19 22.97
C TYR A 147 -20.94 2.65 21.83
N ARG A 148 -20.39 3.39 20.86
CA ARG A 148 -21.11 3.78 19.64
C ARG A 148 -20.62 2.92 18.48
N GLN A 149 -21.56 2.28 17.80
CA GLN A 149 -21.27 1.51 16.59
C GLN A 149 -21.45 2.39 15.36
N VAL A 150 -20.40 2.55 14.56
CA VAL A 150 -20.46 3.30 13.31
C VAL A 150 -20.82 2.33 12.18
N GLN A 151 -22.03 2.46 11.64
CA GLN A 151 -22.56 1.56 10.61
C GLN A 151 -21.79 1.67 9.27
N ARG A 152 -21.25 2.86 8.97
CA ARG A 152 -20.42 3.15 7.79
C ARG A 152 -19.41 4.25 8.14
N PRO A 153 -18.19 3.93 8.57
CA PRO A 153 -17.24 4.94 8.96
C PRO A 153 -16.66 5.60 7.71
N ASP A 154 -17.04 6.84 7.43
CA ASP A 154 -16.10 7.77 6.81
C ASP A 154 -15.25 8.40 7.93
N TRP A 155 -14.05 8.87 7.60
CA TRP A 155 -13.12 9.39 8.61
C TRP A 155 -13.67 10.66 9.29
N GLN A 156 -14.59 11.37 8.62
CA GLN A 156 -15.13 12.66 9.06
C GLN A 156 -16.22 12.48 10.13
N SER A 157 -17.15 11.53 9.92
CA SER A 157 -18.16 11.15 10.93
C SER A 157 -17.54 10.60 12.21
N VAL A 158 -16.41 9.89 12.11
CA VAL A 158 -15.67 9.42 13.28
C VAL A 158 -15.05 10.59 14.06
N LEU A 159 -14.46 11.57 13.36
CA LEU A 159 -13.88 12.76 14.01
C LEU A 159 -14.96 13.63 14.68
N ASP A 160 -16.07 13.90 13.98
CA ASP A 160 -17.20 14.69 14.51
C ASP A 160 -17.86 14.02 15.74
N MET A 161 -17.69 12.69 15.90
CA MET A 161 -18.17 11.97 17.08
C MET A 161 -17.24 12.06 18.29
N VAL A 162 -15.94 12.26 18.07
CA VAL A 162 -14.89 12.21 19.12
C VAL A 162 -14.43 13.61 19.54
N VAL A 163 -14.47 14.57 18.62
CA VAL A 163 -14.07 15.97 18.85
C VAL A 163 -15.37 16.82 18.87
N PRO A 164 -15.78 17.36 20.03
CA PRO A 164 -16.94 18.25 20.12
C PRO A 164 -16.72 19.62 19.48
#